data_AF-A0A3M8UJX1-F1
#
_entry.id   AF-A0A3M8UJX1-F1
#
_cell.length_a   1.000
_cell.length_b   1.000
_cell.length_c   1.000
_cell.angle_alpha   90.00
_cell.angle_beta   90.00
_cell.angle_gamma   90.00
#
_symmetry.space_group_name_H-M   'P 1'
#
loop_
_entity.id
_entity.type
_entity.pdbx_description
1 polymer ?
#
loop_
_entity_poly.entity_id
_entity_poly.type
_entity_poly.pdbx_seq_one_letter_code
_entity_poly.pdbx_strand_id
1 'polypeptide(L)'
;MTGIRRTAATLTDGRATALSALWRAALALLLLCGIGLLPWLSRTDPARTVLKARAADRDPTPEVLDAIRRELDLDAGPLHLLGHWLGGLAHGDAGTSWLSGTAVAPMVAQALGFSLLLMAGALTVAVATAGAVCARTLWLGARRRPLPRGAGSGGALLAALPEFLLATVLAAVIGVRLGWLPAVGWYGWPWLPLPALALGLPVGAALGRILDDVLPGAFAEPWAKAAVARGIPAGRIARQALRRAVPGVLPNLGLFVVGFTGGAVAVEQVFDIPGLGRLTLQAALAQDLPVLQTGTLVLIVFATAAGGLARLAARLLLGPALRDGDLPTLHRPSGPPARALPLLYGAVLLAVVALGALRDPMALDTAARLDGPSWQHPFGTDALGRDLLARVGHGALTTLALALAVSACALAAGLLLGMVPRLAGGLVETANAVPPVLAGLLVAGTAGAGPYTPALAVGAVAWAPLAAHTAALLH
;
A
#
# COMPACT_ATOMS: atom_id res chain seq x y z
N MET A 1 42.32 5.69 -22.36
CA MET A 1 41.39 6.73 -21.83
C MET A 1 40.08 6.16 -21.23
N THR A 2 39.92 4.85 -21.10
CA THR A 2 38.71 4.17 -20.57
C THR A 2 38.75 3.89 -19.06
N GLY A 3 39.94 3.92 -18.43
CA GLY A 3 40.09 3.68 -16.97
C GLY A 3 39.67 4.86 -16.09
N ILE A 4 39.95 6.10 -16.50
CA ILE A 4 39.69 7.31 -15.69
C ILE A 4 38.19 7.66 -15.59
N ARG A 5 37.39 7.31 -16.61
CA ARG A 5 35.93 7.47 -16.56
C ARG A 5 35.24 6.46 -15.61
N ARG A 6 35.82 5.26 -15.41
CA ARG A 6 35.27 4.24 -14.49
C ARG A 6 35.45 4.62 -13.02
N THR A 7 36.58 5.19 -12.64
CA THR A 7 36.85 5.63 -11.26
C THR A 7 36.11 6.92 -10.88
N ALA A 8 35.91 7.84 -11.82
CA ALA A 8 35.10 9.03 -11.57
C ALA A 8 33.61 8.68 -11.37
N ALA A 9 33.08 7.73 -12.15
CA ALA A 9 31.68 7.29 -12.05
C ALA A 9 31.37 6.56 -10.73
N THR A 10 32.28 5.72 -10.23
CA THR A 10 32.09 5.00 -8.95
C THR A 10 32.17 5.91 -7.72
N LEU A 11 33.01 6.96 -7.77
CA LEU A 11 33.10 7.96 -6.69
C LEU A 11 31.88 8.89 -6.65
N THR A 12 31.29 9.22 -7.81
CA THR A 12 30.02 9.97 -7.88
C THR A 12 28.82 9.14 -7.41
N ASP A 13 28.82 7.83 -7.66
CA ASP A 13 27.74 6.90 -7.27
C ASP A 13 27.74 6.66 -5.74
N GLY A 14 28.92 6.56 -5.12
CA GLY A 14 29.07 6.47 -3.66
C GLY A 14 28.62 7.72 -2.90
N ARG A 15 28.92 8.92 -3.43
CA ARG A 15 28.47 10.19 -2.83
C ARG A 15 26.97 10.41 -3.01
N ALA A 16 26.40 10.04 -4.16
CA ALA A 16 24.97 10.13 -4.41
C ALA A 16 24.16 9.17 -3.51
N THR A 17 24.67 7.94 -3.31
CA THR A 17 24.03 6.97 -2.41
C THR A 17 24.12 7.40 -0.94
N ALA A 18 25.27 7.91 -0.47
CA ALA A 18 25.41 8.45 0.89
C ALA A 18 24.48 9.66 1.14
N LEU A 19 24.40 10.59 0.18
CA LEU A 19 23.49 11.74 0.25
C LEU A 19 22.02 11.30 0.31
N SER A 20 21.64 10.30 -0.49
CA SER A 20 20.28 9.75 -0.47
C SER A 20 19.95 9.09 0.88
N ALA A 21 20.90 8.38 1.49
CA ALA A 21 20.71 7.75 2.79
C ALA A 21 20.58 8.79 3.92
N LEU A 22 21.41 9.82 3.90
CA LEU A 22 21.31 10.95 4.83
C LEU A 22 19.96 11.66 4.72
N TRP A 23 19.50 11.91 3.49
CA TRP A 23 18.21 12.55 3.27
C TRP A 23 17.04 11.69 3.77
N ARG A 24 17.09 10.37 3.58
CA ARG A 24 16.09 9.44 4.16
C ARG A 24 16.07 9.51 5.67
N ALA A 25 17.25 9.47 6.31
CA ALA A 25 17.35 9.56 7.76
C ALA A 25 16.80 10.90 8.27
N ALA A 26 17.12 12.01 7.59
CA ALA A 26 16.62 13.34 7.94
C ALA A 26 15.09 13.44 7.81
N LEU A 27 14.50 12.88 6.76
CA LEU A 27 13.05 12.89 6.57
C LEU A 27 12.31 11.95 7.52
N ALA A 28 12.86 10.77 7.79
CA ALA A 28 12.32 9.87 8.80
C ALA A 28 12.35 10.54 10.18
N LEU A 29 13.46 11.20 10.53
CA LEU A 29 13.56 11.99 11.76
C LEU A 29 12.54 13.13 11.78
N LEU A 30 12.40 13.89 10.69
CA LEU A 30 11.42 14.97 10.58
C LEU A 30 9.98 14.46 10.82
N LEU A 31 9.64 13.32 10.23
CA LEU A 31 8.34 12.68 10.43
C LEU A 31 8.14 12.25 11.89
N LEU A 32 9.13 11.62 12.50
CA LEU A 32 9.08 11.20 13.91
C LEU A 32 9.00 12.41 14.86
N CYS A 33 9.68 13.51 14.55
CA CYS A 33 9.53 14.78 15.24
C CYS A 33 8.11 15.33 15.10
N GLY A 34 7.55 15.31 13.87
CA GLY A 34 6.16 15.72 13.62
C GLY A 34 5.14 14.89 14.40
N ILE A 35 5.36 13.58 14.48
CA ILE A 35 4.56 12.66 15.30
C ILE A 35 4.72 12.96 16.80
N GLY A 36 5.96 13.18 17.26
CA GLY A 36 6.22 13.55 18.65
C GLY A 36 5.58 14.88 19.03
N LEU A 37 5.40 15.80 18.07
CA LEU A 37 4.72 17.07 18.25
C LEU A 37 3.19 16.97 18.07
N LEU A 38 2.67 15.84 17.59
CA LEU A 38 1.26 15.65 17.22
C LEU A 38 0.30 16.09 18.34
N PRO A 39 0.51 15.75 19.63
CA PRO A 39 -0.43 16.12 20.68
C PRO A 39 -0.51 17.64 20.94
N TRP A 40 0.57 18.37 20.67
CA TRP A 40 0.57 19.84 20.75
C TRP A 40 0.01 20.48 19.49
N LEU A 41 0.23 19.86 18.32
CA LEU A 41 -0.32 20.33 17.04
C LEU A 41 -1.84 20.16 16.97
N SER A 42 -2.39 19.08 17.53
CA SER A 42 -3.83 18.75 17.48
C SER A 42 -4.71 19.67 18.35
N ARG A 43 -4.12 20.63 19.07
CA ARG A 43 -4.80 21.54 20.03
C ARG A 43 -5.66 20.80 21.07
N THR A 44 -5.41 19.51 21.26
CA THR A 44 -6.16 18.63 22.15
C THR A 44 -5.22 18.18 23.26
N ASP A 45 -5.62 18.42 24.51
CA ASP A 45 -4.81 18.02 25.67
C ASP A 45 -4.53 16.51 25.67
N PRO A 46 -3.25 16.07 25.60
CA PRO A 46 -2.91 14.65 25.51
C PRO A 46 -3.40 13.87 26.73
N ALA A 47 -3.41 14.50 27.91
CA ALA A 47 -3.91 13.89 29.14
C ALA A 47 -5.39 13.54 29.04
N ARG A 48 -6.19 14.38 28.34
CA ARG A 48 -7.62 14.13 28.11
C ARG A 48 -7.84 12.95 27.15
N THR A 49 -7.03 12.83 26.11
CA THR A 49 -7.14 11.71 25.16
C THR A 49 -6.73 10.39 25.81
N VAL A 50 -5.61 10.39 26.56
CA VAL A 50 -5.16 9.22 27.32
C VAL A 50 -6.18 8.83 28.38
N LEU A 51 -6.76 9.79 29.12
CA LEU A 51 -7.81 9.51 30.11
C LEU A 51 -9.01 8.82 29.46
N LYS A 52 -9.53 9.38 28.36
CA LYS A 52 -10.68 8.79 27.65
C LYS A 52 -10.38 7.39 27.11
N ALA A 53 -9.14 7.14 26.68
CA ALA A 53 -8.74 5.84 26.18
C ALA A 53 -8.52 4.80 27.31
N ARG A 54 -8.00 5.22 28.47
CA ARG A 54 -7.84 4.35 29.66
C ARG A 54 -9.17 4.11 30.40
N ALA A 55 -10.02 5.12 30.49
CA ALA A 55 -11.26 5.12 31.25
C ALA A 55 -12.32 6.00 30.57
N ALA A 56 -13.02 5.43 29.58
CA ALA A 56 -14.01 6.13 28.77
C ALA A 56 -15.14 6.78 29.60
N ASP A 57 -15.51 6.17 30.71
CA ASP A 57 -16.61 6.60 31.58
C ASP A 57 -16.18 7.59 32.68
N ARG A 58 -14.88 7.92 32.78
CA ARG A 58 -14.36 8.79 33.84
C ARG A 58 -14.36 10.25 33.39
N ASP A 59 -14.97 11.11 34.20
CA ASP A 59 -15.00 12.54 33.92
C ASP A 59 -13.59 13.17 33.98
N PRO A 60 -13.27 14.09 33.05
CA PRO A 60 -11.97 14.76 33.00
C PRO A 60 -11.92 15.91 34.01
N THR A 61 -11.85 15.59 35.31
CA THR A 61 -11.62 16.61 36.35
C THR A 61 -10.20 17.15 36.26
N PRO A 62 -9.97 18.44 36.61
CA PRO A 62 -8.64 19.05 36.55
C PRO A 62 -7.56 18.25 37.29
N GLU A 63 -7.90 17.69 38.46
CA GLU A 63 -6.97 16.94 39.31
C GLU A 63 -6.53 15.62 38.66
N VAL A 64 -7.43 14.93 37.96
CA VAL A 64 -7.12 13.70 37.23
C VAL A 64 -6.23 13.99 36.03
N LEU A 65 -6.51 15.09 35.31
CA LEU A 65 -5.69 15.49 34.17
C LEU A 65 -4.28 15.90 34.62
N ASP A 66 -4.14 16.66 35.70
CA ASP A 66 -2.84 17.05 36.26
C ASP A 66 -2.04 15.86 36.82
N ALA A 67 -2.73 14.83 37.32
CA ALA A 67 -2.07 13.57 37.70
C ALA A 67 -1.49 12.86 36.47
N ILE A 68 -2.26 12.76 35.38
CA ILE A 68 -1.80 12.14 34.13
C ILE A 68 -0.65 12.95 33.49
N ARG A 69 -0.71 14.28 33.51
CA ARG A 69 0.37 15.13 32.98
C ARG A 69 1.70 14.88 33.69
N ARG A 70 1.66 14.77 35.02
CA ARG A 70 2.85 14.45 35.82
C ARG A 70 3.31 13.01 35.65
N GLU A 71 2.38 12.06 35.52
CA GLU A 71 2.71 10.64 35.26
C GLU A 71 3.46 10.48 33.93
N LEU A 72 3.02 11.19 32.89
CA LEU A 72 3.57 11.11 31.53
C LEU A 72 4.67 12.15 31.25
N ASP A 73 5.04 12.96 32.24
CA ASP A 73 5.99 14.07 32.13
C ASP A 73 5.69 15.06 30.98
N LEU A 74 4.40 15.33 30.74
CA LEU A 74 3.96 16.20 29.65
C LEU A 74 4.41 17.66 29.84
N ASP A 75 4.68 18.06 31.09
CA ASP A 75 5.10 19.41 31.46
C ASP A 75 6.54 19.72 31.01
N ALA A 76 7.39 18.70 30.85
CA ALA A 76 8.76 18.85 30.32
C ALA A 76 8.78 19.23 28.83
N GLY A 77 7.65 19.08 28.14
CA GLY A 77 7.45 19.48 26.76
C GLY A 77 7.91 18.45 25.72
N PRO A 78 7.57 18.68 24.44
CA PRO A 78 7.70 17.66 23.37
C PRO A 78 9.14 17.28 23.06
N LEU A 79 10.07 18.24 23.13
CA LEU A 79 11.48 17.98 22.84
C LEU A 79 12.13 17.11 23.91
N HIS A 80 11.70 17.24 25.16
CA HIS A 80 12.17 16.39 26.26
C HIS A 80 11.72 14.94 26.05
N LEU A 81 10.42 14.73 25.79
CA LEU A 81 9.88 13.39 25.55
C LEU A 81 10.50 12.71 24.33
N LEU A 82 10.69 13.47 23.24
CA LEU A 82 11.37 12.96 22.05
C LEU A 82 12.84 12.59 22.33
N GLY A 83 13.56 13.44 23.07
CA GLY A 83 14.95 13.20 23.45
C GLY A 83 15.10 11.98 24.36
N HIS A 84 14.19 11.83 25.34
CA HIS A 84 14.14 10.68 26.23
C HIS A 84 13.89 9.39 25.45
N TRP A 85 12.88 9.37 24.57
CA TRP A 85 12.57 8.22 23.73
C TRP A 85 13.73 7.84 22.80
N LEU A 86 14.35 8.82 22.13
CA LEU A 86 15.53 8.58 21.28
C LEU A 86 16.73 8.04 22.08
N GLY A 87 16.96 8.57 23.28
CA GLY A 87 18.01 8.11 24.19
C GLY A 87 17.77 6.68 24.68
N GLY A 88 16.53 6.34 25.01
CA GLY A 88 16.12 4.99 25.39
C GLY A 88 16.32 3.98 24.25
N LEU A 89 15.96 4.35 23.02
CA LEU A 89 16.11 3.48 21.86
C LEU A 89 17.55 3.02 21.62
N ALA A 90 18.54 3.88 21.90
CA ALA A 90 19.96 3.52 21.80
C ALA A 90 20.36 2.38 22.76
N HIS A 91 19.58 2.17 23.82
CA HIS A 91 19.75 1.12 24.82
C HIS A 91 18.74 -0.03 24.66
N GLY A 92 17.92 -0.01 23.60
CA GLY A 92 16.86 -0.99 23.37
C GLY A 92 15.58 -0.76 24.18
N ASP A 93 15.43 0.40 24.82
CA ASP A 93 14.24 0.79 25.55
C ASP A 93 13.38 1.77 24.74
N ALA A 94 12.25 1.29 24.24
CA ALA A 94 11.28 2.12 23.50
C ALA A 94 10.28 2.84 24.42
N GLY A 95 10.48 2.78 25.73
CA GLY A 95 9.58 3.28 26.75
C GLY A 95 8.40 2.36 27.01
N THR A 96 7.41 2.89 27.71
CA THR A 96 6.17 2.21 28.08
C THR A 96 4.97 2.85 27.37
N SER A 97 3.99 2.03 27.00
CA SER A 97 2.72 2.52 26.44
C SER A 97 2.04 3.47 27.42
N TRP A 98 1.56 4.60 26.90
CA TRP A 98 0.74 5.54 27.68
C TRP A 98 -0.63 4.98 28.02
N LEU A 99 -1.07 3.88 27.42
CA LEU A 99 -2.37 3.28 27.66
C LEU A 99 -2.27 2.09 28.61
N SER A 100 -1.47 1.10 28.24
CA SER A 100 -1.38 -0.17 28.97
C SER A 100 -0.30 -0.17 30.05
N GLY A 101 0.63 0.80 30.03
CA GLY A 101 1.81 0.81 30.91
C GLY A 101 2.84 -0.28 30.60
N THR A 102 2.61 -1.09 29.56
CA THR A 102 3.51 -2.20 29.18
C THR A 102 4.68 -1.71 28.33
N ALA A 103 5.81 -2.41 28.37
CA ALA A 103 6.97 -2.11 27.55
C ALA A 103 6.64 -2.15 26.04
N VAL A 104 7.06 -1.12 25.30
CA VAL A 104 6.72 -0.95 23.88
C VAL A 104 7.53 -1.88 22.97
N ALA A 105 8.82 -2.05 23.25
CA ALA A 105 9.72 -2.85 22.42
C ALA A 105 9.21 -4.29 22.16
N PRO A 106 8.85 -5.10 23.18
CA PRO A 106 8.35 -6.45 22.94
C PRO A 106 6.98 -6.46 22.23
N MET A 107 6.11 -5.50 22.55
CA MET A 107 4.79 -5.37 21.92
C MET A 107 4.91 -5.09 20.42
N VAL A 108 5.78 -4.15 20.03
CA VAL A 108 6.06 -3.82 18.63
C VAL A 108 6.75 -4.97 17.90
N ALA A 109 7.71 -5.64 18.55
CA ALA A 109 8.40 -6.80 17.96
C ALA A 109 7.43 -7.96 17.67
N GLN A 110 6.50 -8.24 18.59
CA GLN A 110 5.48 -9.26 18.40
C GLN A 110 4.52 -8.89 17.26
N ALA A 111 4.05 -7.64 17.24
CA ALA A 111 3.17 -7.13 16.19
C ALA A 111 3.84 -7.18 14.80
N LEU A 112 5.13 -6.85 14.72
CA LEU A 112 5.93 -6.99 13.50
C LEU A 112 5.96 -8.46 13.04
N GLY A 113 6.15 -9.41 13.95
CA GLY A 113 6.12 -10.84 13.64
C GLY A 113 4.82 -11.29 12.97
N PHE A 114 3.67 -10.81 13.47
CA PHE A 114 2.37 -11.10 12.87
C PHE A 114 2.20 -10.48 11.48
N SER A 115 2.60 -9.21 11.31
CA SER A 115 2.59 -8.55 9.99
C SER A 115 3.51 -9.27 8.98
N LEU A 116 4.71 -9.69 9.39
CA LEU A 116 5.63 -10.43 8.52
C LEU A 116 5.05 -11.78 8.09
N LEU A 117 4.38 -12.49 8.99
CA LEU A 117 3.73 -13.76 8.67
C LEU A 117 2.57 -13.56 7.68
N LEU A 118 1.75 -12.52 7.87
CA LEU A 118 0.70 -12.13 6.93
C LEU A 118 1.29 -11.78 5.56
N MET A 119 2.32 -10.94 5.51
CA MET A 119 2.99 -10.52 4.27
C MET A 119 3.63 -11.70 3.54
N ALA A 120 4.23 -12.64 4.26
CA ALA A 120 4.76 -13.88 3.67
C ALA A 120 3.64 -14.73 3.06
N GLY A 121 2.51 -14.89 3.75
CA GLY A 121 1.32 -15.54 3.22
C GLY A 121 0.79 -14.83 1.96
N ALA A 122 0.67 -13.51 2.00
CA ALA A 122 0.21 -12.71 0.88
C ALA A 122 1.17 -12.76 -0.32
N LEU A 123 2.48 -12.84 -0.10
CA LEU A 123 3.48 -13.01 -1.15
C LEU A 123 3.34 -14.37 -1.83
N THR A 124 3.09 -15.45 -1.07
CA THR A 124 2.86 -16.77 -1.68
C THR A 124 1.61 -16.79 -2.56
N VAL A 125 0.52 -16.17 -2.10
CA VAL A 125 -0.69 -15.95 -2.91
C VAL A 125 -0.36 -15.11 -4.15
N ALA A 126 0.35 -14.00 -4.00
CA ALA A 126 0.68 -13.12 -5.11
C ALA A 126 1.49 -13.84 -6.20
N VAL A 127 2.49 -14.64 -5.82
CA VAL A 127 3.27 -15.46 -6.76
C VAL A 127 2.41 -16.51 -7.43
N ALA A 128 1.52 -17.18 -6.69
CA ALA A 128 0.60 -18.17 -7.24
C ALA A 128 -0.37 -17.55 -8.25
N THR A 129 -0.95 -16.39 -7.93
CA THR A 129 -1.84 -15.63 -8.81
C THR A 129 -1.11 -15.13 -10.05
N ALA A 130 0.11 -14.58 -9.90
CA ALA A 130 0.92 -14.15 -11.03
C ALA A 130 1.23 -15.33 -11.98
N GLY A 131 1.57 -16.49 -11.41
CA GLY A 131 1.76 -17.74 -12.15
C GLY A 131 0.50 -18.19 -12.88
N ALA A 132 -0.67 -18.12 -12.24
CA ALA A 132 -1.96 -18.47 -12.84
C ALA A 132 -2.32 -17.54 -14.02
N VAL A 133 -2.10 -16.23 -13.87
CA VAL A 133 -2.29 -15.25 -14.96
C VAL A 133 -1.36 -15.56 -16.14
N CYS A 134 -0.09 -15.85 -15.88
CA CYS A 134 0.90 -16.13 -16.92
C CYS A 134 0.82 -17.55 -17.52
N ALA A 135 0.10 -18.48 -16.88
CA ALA A 135 0.14 -19.91 -17.20
C ALA A 135 -0.20 -20.17 -18.68
N ARG A 136 -1.22 -19.48 -19.20
CA ARG A 136 -1.65 -19.60 -20.60
C ARG A 136 -0.56 -19.15 -21.56
N THR A 137 0.05 -17.99 -21.32
CA THR A 137 1.10 -17.43 -22.18
C THR A 137 2.37 -18.24 -22.13
N LEU A 138 2.76 -18.73 -20.94
CA LEU A 138 3.89 -19.65 -20.78
C LEU A 138 3.67 -20.95 -21.54
N TRP A 139 2.47 -21.55 -21.46
CA TRP A 139 2.15 -22.81 -22.13
C TRP A 139 2.09 -22.66 -23.66
N LEU A 140 1.41 -21.63 -24.17
CA LEU A 140 1.29 -21.38 -25.61
C LEU A 140 2.63 -20.94 -26.22
N GLY A 141 3.32 -20.01 -25.56
CA GLY A 141 4.60 -19.46 -26.03
C GLY A 141 5.70 -20.52 -26.08
N ALA A 142 5.80 -21.38 -25.06
CA ALA A 142 6.77 -22.47 -25.05
C ALA A 142 6.53 -23.55 -26.13
N ARG A 143 5.28 -23.65 -26.62
CA ARG A 143 4.89 -24.54 -27.73
C ARG A 143 4.82 -23.82 -29.08
N ARG A 144 5.24 -22.54 -29.15
CA ARG A 144 5.18 -21.69 -30.35
C ARG A 144 3.78 -21.62 -30.97
N ARG A 145 2.74 -21.73 -30.15
CA ARG A 145 1.35 -21.54 -30.56
C ARG A 145 1.05 -20.04 -30.66
N PRO A 146 0.09 -19.62 -31.51
CA PRO A 146 -0.31 -18.22 -31.59
C PRO A 146 -0.80 -17.74 -30.22
N LEU A 147 -0.20 -16.65 -29.76
CA LEU A 147 -0.62 -15.97 -28.53
C LEU A 147 -1.81 -15.05 -28.86
N PRO A 148 -2.97 -15.23 -28.20
CA PRO A 148 -4.11 -14.35 -28.41
C PRO A 148 -3.75 -12.91 -28.01
N ARG A 149 -4.28 -11.94 -28.76
CA ARG A 149 -4.24 -10.54 -28.35
C ARG A 149 -5.27 -10.32 -27.22
N GLY A 150 -4.83 -9.87 -26.06
CA GLY A 150 -5.73 -9.42 -24.99
C GLY A 150 -6.20 -10.49 -23.98
N ALA A 151 -5.37 -11.50 -23.66
CA ALA A 151 -5.71 -12.52 -22.66
C ALA A 151 -5.73 -12.01 -21.18
N GLY A 152 -5.44 -10.74 -20.93
CA GLY A 152 -5.26 -10.17 -19.59
C GLY A 152 -6.52 -9.62 -18.89
N SER A 153 -7.73 -9.76 -19.43
CA SER A 153 -8.94 -9.12 -18.86
C SER A 153 -9.30 -9.61 -17.47
N GLY A 154 -9.16 -10.92 -17.20
CA GLY A 154 -9.42 -11.48 -15.86
C GLY A 154 -8.41 -11.03 -14.80
N GLY A 155 -7.13 -10.91 -15.17
CA GLY A 155 -6.10 -10.36 -14.29
C GLY A 155 -6.29 -8.87 -14.02
N ALA A 156 -6.77 -8.11 -15.01
CA ALA A 156 -7.08 -6.70 -14.83
C ALA A 156 -8.22 -6.46 -13.83
N LEU A 157 -9.26 -7.31 -13.82
CA LEU A 157 -10.35 -7.21 -12.85
C LEU A 157 -9.85 -7.44 -11.42
N LEU A 158 -9.08 -8.52 -11.20
CA LEU A 158 -8.54 -8.84 -9.88
C LEU A 158 -7.54 -7.78 -9.38
N ALA A 159 -6.73 -7.24 -10.27
CA ALA A 159 -5.78 -6.17 -9.95
C ALA A 159 -6.46 -4.83 -9.62
N ALA A 160 -7.70 -4.62 -10.08
CA ALA A 160 -8.46 -3.40 -9.82
C ALA A 160 -9.26 -3.43 -8.51
N LEU A 161 -9.36 -4.60 -7.85
CA LEU A 161 -10.05 -4.73 -6.58
C LEU A 161 -9.23 -4.11 -5.45
N PRO A 162 -9.80 -3.17 -4.66
CA PRO A 162 -9.17 -2.70 -3.43
C PRO A 162 -9.04 -3.85 -2.42
N GLU A 163 -7.88 -3.96 -1.78
CA GLU A 163 -7.57 -5.01 -0.81
C GLU A 163 -8.52 -5.00 0.40
N PHE A 164 -8.93 -3.82 0.88
CA PHE A 164 -9.89 -3.70 1.99
C PHE A 164 -11.28 -4.23 1.58
N LEU A 165 -11.71 -3.94 0.35
CA LEU A 165 -12.99 -4.39 -0.16
C LEU A 165 -12.98 -5.91 -0.29
N LEU A 166 -11.90 -6.44 -0.87
CA LEU A 166 -11.70 -7.88 -0.99
C LEU A 166 -11.64 -8.56 0.39
N ALA A 167 -10.94 -7.97 1.36
CA ALA A 167 -10.92 -8.44 2.75
C ALA A 167 -12.33 -8.52 3.35
N THR A 168 -13.10 -7.44 3.22
CA THR A 168 -14.46 -7.35 3.77
C THR A 168 -15.39 -8.37 3.13
N VAL A 169 -15.32 -8.53 1.79
CA VAL A 169 -16.12 -9.52 1.06
C VAL A 169 -15.72 -10.95 1.43
N LEU A 170 -14.42 -11.25 1.52
CA LEU A 170 -13.94 -12.57 1.92
C LEU A 170 -14.37 -12.92 3.34
N ALA A 171 -14.22 -11.99 4.29
CA ALA A 171 -14.68 -12.16 5.66
C ALA A 171 -16.21 -12.39 5.73
N ALA A 172 -17.00 -11.56 5.05
CA ALA A 172 -18.46 -11.65 5.08
C ALA A 172 -19.00 -12.90 4.37
N VAL A 173 -18.49 -13.22 3.18
CA VAL A 173 -19.02 -14.31 2.37
C VAL A 173 -18.41 -15.65 2.76
N ILE A 174 -17.08 -15.77 2.73
CA ILE A 174 -16.41 -17.04 3.00
C ILE A 174 -16.38 -17.33 4.50
N GLY A 175 -16.11 -16.28 5.30
CA GLY A 175 -16.00 -16.40 6.74
C GLY A 175 -17.34 -16.53 7.45
N VAL A 176 -18.25 -15.58 7.25
CA VAL A 176 -19.53 -15.53 7.98
C VAL A 176 -20.63 -16.32 7.28
N ARG A 177 -20.91 -16.08 5.99
CA ARG A 177 -22.03 -16.74 5.31
C ARG A 177 -21.80 -18.23 5.04
N LEU A 178 -20.61 -18.59 4.57
CA LEU A 178 -20.27 -19.99 4.25
C LEU A 178 -19.68 -20.75 5.44
N GLY A 179 -19.07 -20.05 6.40
CA GLY A 179 -18.45 -20.67 7.58
C GLY A 179 -17.25 -21.56 7.26
N TRP A 180 -16.61 -21.39 6.09
CA TRP A 180 -15.54 -22.28 5.64
C TRP A 180 -14.20 -22.00 6.34
N LEU A 181 -13.94 -20.73 6.64
CA LEU A 181 -12.71 -20.25 7.24
C LEU A 181 -13.03 -19.21 8.32
N PRO A 182 -12.16 -18.98 9.31
CA PRO A 182 -12.39 -17.96 10.33
C PRO A 182 -12.43 -16.55 9.73
N ALA A 183 -13.47 -15.78 10.07
CA ALA A 183 -13.68 -14.43 9.53
C ALA A 183 -12.86 -13.34 10.23
N VAL A 184 -12.57 -13.52 11.53
CA VAL A 184 -11.97 -12.50 12.41
C VAL A 184 -11.09 -13.18 13.46
N GLY A 185 -10.01 -12.50 13.89
CA GLY A 185 -9.09 -12.90 14.94
C GLY A 185 -7.78 -13.47 14.41
N TRP A 186 -6.92 -13.92 15.33
CA TRP A 186 -5.61 -14.47 14.97
C TRP A 186 -5.10 -15.49 15.99
N TYR A 187 -5.53 -16.75 15.84
CA TYR A 187 -5.23 -17.84 16.80
C TYR A 187 -4.40 -18.99 16.19
N GLY A 188 -3.87 -18.81 14.98
CA GLY A 188 -3.02 -19.78 14.32
C GLY A 188 -3.15 -19.78 12.80
N TRP A 189 -2.57 -20.79 12.17
CA TRP A 189 -2.55 -20.96 10.71
C TRP A 189 -3.93 -20.94 10.02
N PRO A 190 -5.05 -21.40 10.62
CA PRO A 190 -6.37 -21.33 9.97
C PRO A 190 -6.87 -19.92 9.68
N TRP A 191 -6.37 -18.89 10.38
CA TRP A 191 -6.75 -17.48 10.18
C TRP A 191 -5.94 -16.79 9.09
N LEU A 192 -4.86 -17.41 8.59
CA LEU A 192 -3.99 -16.82 7.57
C LEU A 192 -4.60 -16.77 6.15
N PRO A 193 -5.36 -17.77 5.65
CA PRO A 193 -5.74 -17.83 4.24
C PRO A 193 -6.57 -16.65 3.74
N LEU A 194 -7.62 -16.23 4.47
CA LEU A 194 -8.48 -15.13 4.02
C LEU A 194 -7.74 -13.78 3.97
N PRO A 195 -6.99 -13.36 5.01
CA PRO A 195 -6.12 -12.19 4.96
C PRO A 195 -5.07 -12.24 3.84
N ALA A 196 -4.41 -13.40 3.67
CA ALA A 196 -3.39 -13.58 2.64
C ALA A 196 -3.99 -13.49 1.23
N LEU A 197 -5.20 -14.02 1.02
CA LEU A 197 -5.94 -13.89 -0.24
C LEU A 197 -6.32 -12.44 -0.50
N ALA A 198 -6.86 -11.74 0.51
CA ALA A 198 -7.26 -10.35 0.38
C ALA A 198 -6.10 -9.43 -0.05
N LEU A 199 -4.93 -9.64 0.55
CA LEU A 199 -3.75 -8.83 0.29
C LEU A 199 -2.97 -9.28 -0.97
N GLY A 200 -2.89 -10.59 -1.20
CA GLY A 200 -2.04 -11.18 -2.25
C GLY A 200 -2.68 -11.21 -3.64
N LEU A 201 -4.01 -11.40 -3.74
CA LEU A 201 -4.70 -11.54 -5.03
C LEU A 201 -4.54 -10.31 -5.94
N PRO A 202 -4.79 -9.06 -5.49
CA PRO A 202 -4.67 -7.89 -6.35
C PRO A 202 -3.22 -7.65 -6.80
N VAL A 203 -2.26 -7.81 -5.87
CA VAL A 203 -0.83 -7.64 -6.16
C VAL A 203 -0.33 -8.70 -7.13
N GLY A 204 -0.70 -9.96 -6.94
CA GLY A 204 -0.34 -11.05 -7.83
C GLY A 204 -0.95 -10.91 -9.22
N ALA A 205 -2.19 -10.43 -9.30
CA ALA A 205 -2.84 -10.13 -10.57
C ALA A 205 -2.15 -8.98 -11.32
N ALA A 206 -1.75 -7.92 -10.61
CA ALA A 206 -1.00 -6.80 -11.18
C ALA A 206 0.39 -7.22 -11.69
N LEU A 207 1.14 -7.98 -10.88
CA LEU A 207 2.45 -8.52 -11.27
C LEU A 207 2.34 -9.51 -12.43
N GLY A 208 1.35 -10.41 -12.37
CA GLY A 208 1.06 -11.36 -13.42
C GLY A 208 0.77 -10.68 -14.74
N ARG A 209 0.00 -9.59 -14.74
CA ARG A 209 -0.30 -8.81 -15.94
C ARG A 209 0.96 -8.17 -16.54
N ILE A 210 1.78 -7.51 -15.73
CA ILE A 210 3.04 -6.89 -16.21
C ILE A 210 3.95 -7.96 -16.82
N LEU A 211 4.05 -9.13 -16.18
CA LEU A 211 4.84 -10.24 -16.68
C LEU A 211 4.25 -10.82 -17.98
N ASP A 212 2.93 -11.00 -18.05
CA ASP A 212 2.20 -11.50 -19.22
C ASP A 212 2.34 -10.58 -20.43
N ASP A 213 2.46 -9.26 -20.21
CA ASP A 213 2.70 -8.27 -21.27
C ASP A 213 4.12 -8.41 -21.88
N VAL A 214 5.11 -8.82 -21.08
CA VAL A 214 6.53 -8.91 -21.48
C VAL A 214 6.92 -10.30 -22.03
N LEU A 215 6.28 -11.37 -21.54
CA LEU A 215 6.55 -12.76 -21.93
C LEU A 215 6.48 -13.03 -23.46
N PRO A 216 5.51 -12.49 -24.22
CA PRO A 216 5.42 -12.69 -25.67
C PRO A 216 6.68 -12.25 -26.43
N GLY A 217 7.33 -11.17 -26.00
CA GLY A 217 8.58 -10.73 -26.60
C GLY A 217 9.74 -11.67 -26.28
N ALA A 218 9.80 -12.22 -25.07
CA ALA A 218 10.82 -13.21 -24.71
C ALA A 218 10.74 -14.46 -25.60
N PHE A 219 9.51 -14.91 -25.91
CA PHE A 219 9.30 -16.04 -26.84
C PHE A 219 9.53 -15.68 -28.32
N ALA A 220 9.56 -14.40 -28.67
CA ALA A 220 9.80 -13.94 -30.04
C ALA A 220 11.30 -13.94 -30.41
N GLU A 221 12.19 -13.96 -29.43
CA GLU A 221 13.64 -13.92 -29.65
C GLU A 221 14.19 -15.17 -30.39
N PRO A 222 15.34 -15.05 -31.09
CA PRO A 222 15.94 -16.15 -31.87
C PRO A 222 16.24 -17.42 -31.06
N TRP A 223 16.62 -17.29 -29.78
CA TRP A 223 16.93 -18.44 -28.93
C TRP A 223 15.73 -19.37 -28.77
N ALA A 224 14.50 -18.84 -28.74
CA ALA A 224 13.30 -19.64 -28.54
C ALA A 224 13.06 -20.54 -29.76
N LYS A 225 13.28 -20.00 -30.97
CA LYS A 225 13.21 -20.77 -32.22
C LYS A 225 14.29 -21.84 -32.26
N ALA A 226 15.53 -21.50 -31.90
CA ALA A 226 16.64 -22.45 -31.85
C ALA A 226 16.42 -23.57 -30.80
N ALA A 227 15.86 -23.22 -29.63
CA ALA A 227 15.57 -24.18 -28.56
C ALA A 227 14.52 -25.22 -28.99
N VAL A 228 13.45 -24.79 -29.67
CA VAL A 228 12.44 -25.70 -30.22
C VAL A 228 13.04 -26.58 -31.32
N ALA A 229 13.83 -26.01 -32.23
CA ALA A 229 14.50 -26.78 -33.29
C ALA A 229 15.46 -27.84 -32.74
N ARG A 230 16.06 -27.58 -31.57
CA ARG A 230 16.91 -28.53 -30.83
C ARG A 230 16.14 -29.54 -29.97
N GLY A 231 14.81 -29.54 -29.99
CA GLY A 231 13.98 -30.47 -29.21
C GLY A 231 13.99 -30.22 -27.70
N ILE A 232 14.34 -29.00 -27.24
CA ILE A 232 14.32 -28.68 -25.81
C ILE A 232 12.87 -28.72 -25.28
N PRO A 233 12.62 -29.36 -24.12
CA PRO A 233 11.26 -29.49 -23.59
C PRO A 233 10.64 -28.13 -23.24
N ALA A 234 9.34 -27.97 -23.51
CA ALA A 234 8.59 -26.74 -23.33
C ALA A 234 8.75 -26.11 -21.92
N GLY A 235 8.82 -26.92 -20.86
CA GLY A 235 9.03 -26.42 -19.50
C GLY A 235 10.37 -25.69 -19.30
N ARG A 236 11.45 -26.14 -19.96
CA ARG A 236 12.75 -25.44 -19.91
C ARG A 236 12.71 -24.15 -20.72
N ILE A 237 12.02 -24.15 -21.86
CA ILE A 237 11.81 -22.95 -22.68
C ILE A 237 10.98 -21.91 -21.90
N ALA A 238 9.91 -22.32 -21.25
CA ALA A 238 9.08 -21.45 -20.40
C ALA A 238 9.90 -20.86 -19.23
N ARG A 239 10.70 -21.68 -18.54
CA ARG A 239 11.58 -21.22 -17.46
C ARG A 239 12.61 -20.20 -17.96
N GLN A 240 13.17 -20.41 -19.15
CA GLN A 240 14.13 -19.48 -19.74
C GLN A 240 13.46 -18.17 -20.17
N ALA A 241 12.26 -18.22 -20.74
CA ALA A 241 11.48 -17.03 -21.08
C ALA A 241 11.14 -16.22 -19.82
N LEU A 242 10.73 -16.90 -18.75
CA LEU A 242 10.47 -16.27 -17.45
C LEU A 242 11.73 -15.59 -16.90
N ARG A 243 12.87 -16.28 -16.91
CA ARG A 243 14.16 -15.70 -16.49
C ARG A 243 14.55 -14.46 -17.30
N ARG A 244 14.20 -14.41 -18.58
CA ARG A 244 14.41 -13.23 -19.43
C ARG A 244 13.42 -12.10 -19.18
N ALA A 245 12.19 -12.41 -18.79
CA ALA A 245 11.15 -11.42 -18.54
C ALA A 245 11.21 -10.80 -17.12
N VAL A 246 11.63 -11.56 -16.10
CA VAL A 246 11.81 -11.09 -14.71
C VAL A 246 12.57 -9.76 -14.60
N PRO A 247 13.69 -9.55 -15.33
CA PRO A 247 14.33 -8.24 -15.53
C PRO A 247 13.40 -7.04 -15.71
N GLY A 248 12.40 -7.15 -16.59
CA GLY A 248 11.48 -6.06 -16.91
C GLY A 248 10.43 -5.80 -15.83
N VAL A 249 10.20 -6.75 -14.93
CA VAL A 249 9.21 -6.64 -13.85
C VAL A 249 9.86 -6.22 -12.52
N LEU A 250 11.14 -6.52 -12.33
CA LEU A 250 11.92 -6.22 -11.13
C LEU A 250 11.80 -4.78 -10.61
N PRO A 251 11.84 -3.72 -11.45
CA PRO A 251 11.68 -2.34 -10.97
C PRO A 251 10.35 -2.09 -10.25
N ASN A 252 9.29 -2.80 -10.65
CA ASN A 252 7.96 -2.65 -10.05
C ASN A 252 7.83 -3.39 -8.72
N LEU A 253 8.68 -4.39 -8.42
CA LEU A 253 8.61 -5.11 -7.14
C LEU A 253 8.81 -4.18 -5.93
N GLY A 254 9.66 -3.16 -6.06
CA GLY A 254 9.84 -2.16 -5.00
C GLY A 254 8.55 -1.40 -4.67
N LEU A 255 7.74 -1.06 -5.68
CA LEU A 255 6.45 -0.40 -5.50
C LEU A 255 5.45 -1.33 -4.81
N PHE A 256 5.42 -2.61 -5.19
CA PHE A 256 4.51 -3.58 -4.57
C PHE A 256 4.88 -3.90 -3.12
N VAL A 257 6.17 -3.99 -2.78
CA VAL A 257 6.64 -4.17 -1.39
C VAL A 257 6.19 -3.02 -0.49
N VAL A 258 6.30 -1.79 -0.98
CA VAL A 258 5.76 -0.62 -0.30
C VAL A 258 4.23 -0.73 -0.16
N GLY A 259 3.55 -1.10 -1.25
CA GLY A 259 2.10 -1.31 -1.26
C GLY A 259 1.63 -2.35 -0.23
N PHE A 260 2.38 -3.45 -0.06
CA PHE A 260 2.09 -4.46 0.97
C PHE A 260 2.09 -3.88 2.38
N THR A 261 2.98 -2.92 2.67
CA THR A 261 3.06 -2.30 4.00
C THR A 261 1.80 -1.48 4.29
N GLY A 262 1.33 -0.71 3.31
CA GLY A 262 0.09 0.07 3.44
C GLY A 262 -1.18 -0.80 3.45
N GLY A 263 -1.28 -1.74 2.51
CA GLY A 263 -2.44 -2.63 2.37
C GLY A 263 -2.61 -3.60 3.53
N ALA A 264 -1.50 -4.04 4.15
CA ALA A 264 -1.53 -4.89 5.34
C ALA A 264 -2.27 -4.23 6.49
N VAL A 265 -2.13 -2.91 6.70
CA VAL A 265 -2.84 -2.18 7.78
C VAL A 265 -4.35 -2.36 7.64
N ALA A 266 -4.89 -2.19 6.43
CA ALA A 266 -6.33 -2.33 6.19
C ALA A 266 -6.81 -3.77 6.39
N VAL A 267 -6.04 -4.75 5.92
CA VAL A 267 -6.34 -6.18 6.10
C VAL A 267 -6.26 -6.57 7.58
N GLU A 268 -5.27 -6.08 8.33
CA GLU A 268 -5.14 -6.31 9.76
C GLU A 268 -6.33 -5.75 10.54
N GLN A 269 -6.87 -4.59 10.14
CA GLN A 269 -8.08 -4.03 10.76
C GLN A 269 -9.33 -4.88 10.49
N VAL A 270 -9.54 -5.28 9.23
CA VAL A 270 -10.75 -6.04 8.86
C VAL A 270 -10.78 -7.42 9.54
N PHE A 271 -9.65 -8.10 9.60
CA PHE A 271 -9.54 -9.44 10.18
C PHE A 271 -9.14 -9.45 11.66
N ASP A 272 -9.04 -8.28 12.32
CA ASP A 272 -8.66 -8.16 13.73
C ASP A 272 -7.29 -8.79 14.07
N ILE A 273 -6.33 -8.67 13.16
CA ILE A 273 -4.98 -9.21 13.31
C ILE A 273 -4.19 -8.28 14.23
N PRO A 274 -3.47 -8.78 15.25
CA PRO A 274 -2.62 -7.98 16.14
C PRO A 274 -1.30 -7.55 15.46
N GLY A 275 -1.38 -7.10 14.21
CA GLY A 275 -0.22 -6.69 13.42
C GLY A 275 0.26 -5.26 13.73
N LEU A 276 1.45 -4.94 13.24
CA LEU A 276 2.14 -3.67 13.45
C LEU A 276 1.35 -2.49 12.87
N GLY A 277 0.71 -2.66 11.72
CA GLY A 277 -0.08 -1.62 11.07
C GLY A 277 -1.28 -1.24 11.92
N ARG A 278 -2.02 -2.25 12.40
CA ARG A 278 -3.14 -2.05 13.33
C ARG A 278 -2.71 -1.44 14.65
N LEU A 279 -1.63 -1.95 15.27
CA LEU A 279 -1.08 -1.41 16.52
C LEU A 279 -0.74 0.08 16.38
N THR A 280 -0.03 0.44 15.31
CA THR A 280 0.40 1.83 15.07
C THR A 280 -0.80 2.75 14.80
N LEU A 281 -1.81 2.26 14.06
CA LEU A 281 -3.04 3.02 13.83
C LEU A 281 -3.82 3.25 15.13
N GLN A 282 -3.99 2.23 15.96
CA GLN A 282 -4.67 2.36 17.24
C GLN A 282 -3.93 3.30 18.19
N ALA A 283 -2.60 3.19 18.25
CA ALA A 283 -1.77 4.11 19.02
C ALA A 283 -1.92 5.56 18.55
N ALA A 284 -2.05 5.79 17.24
CA ALA A 284 -2.28 7.12 16.71
C ALA A 284 -3.65 7.69 17.10
N LEU A 285 -4.71 6.88 16.97
CA LEU A 285 -6.08 7.28 17.33
C LEU A 285 -6.21 7.58 18.83
N ALA A 286 -5.49 6.84 19.67
CA ALA A 286 -5.48 6.99 21.12
C ALA A 286 -4.37 7.93 21.64
N GLN A 287 -3.57 8.54 20.75
CA GLN A 287 -2.41 9.38 21.07
C GLN A 287 -1.40 8.73 22.03
N ASP A 288 -1.19 7.42 21.91
CA ASP A 288 -0.13 6.69 22.63
C ASP A 288 1.22 6.92 21.92
N LEU A 289 1.92 8.00 22.32
CA LEU A 289 3.10 8.47 21.61
C LEU A 289 4.24 7.44 21.52
N PRO A 290 4.68 6.78 22.61
CA PRO A 290 5.78 5.82 22.55
C PRO A 290 5.51 4.68 21.57
N VAL A 291 4.28 4.15 21.56
CA VAL A 291 3.87 3.08 20.64
C VAL A 291 3.79 3.60 19.20
N LEU A 292 3.19 4.78 19.01
CA LEU A 292 3.05 5.40 17.70
C LEU A 292 4.41 5.69 17.04
N GLN A 293 5.34 6.31 17.78
CA GLN A 293 6.68 6.64 17.28
C GLN A 293 7.48 5.38 16.97
N THR A 294 7.47 4.40 17.89
CA THR A 294 8.21 3.14 17.70
C THR A 294 7.62 2.31 16.56
N GLY A 295 6.30 2.17 16.48
CA GLY A 295 5.62 1.47 15.39
C GLY A 295 5.90 2.12 14.04
N THR A 296 5.84 3.46 13.97
CA THR A 296 6.17 4.21 12.75
C THR A 296 7.63 4.04 12.34
N LEU A 297 8.57 4.14 13.29
CA LEU A 297 9.99 3.91 13.04
C LEU A 297 10.23 2.51 12.46
N VAL A 298 9.62 1.47 13.06
CA VAL A 298 9.75 0.09 12.57
C VAL A 298 9.15 -0.08 11.19
N LEU A 299 8.01 0.53 10.88
CA LEU A 299 7.42 0.51 9.53
C LEU A 299 8.34 1.16 8.48
N ILE A 300 8.97 2.30 8.82
CA ILE A 300 9.93 2.97 7.92
C ILE A 300 11.18 2.11 7.71
N VAL A 301 11.74 1.55 8.79
CA VAL A 301 12.90 0.66 8.71
C VAL A 301 12.57 -0.57 7.87
N PHE A 302 11.40 -1.17 8.07
CA PHE A 302 10.93 -2.31 7.29
C PHE A 302 10.78 -1.96 5.80
N ALA A 303 10.06 -0.87 5.46
CA ALA A 303 9.84 -0.46 4.08
C ALA A 303 11.16 -0.14 3.36
N THR A 304 12.08 0.55 4.04
CA THR A 304 13.41 0.87 3.49
C THR A 304 14.28 -0.37 3.32
N ALA A 305 14.28 -1.30 4.28
CA ALA A 305 14.99 -2.56 4.20
C ALA A 305 14.44 -3.44 3.06
N ALA A 306 13.12 -3.59 2.97
CA ALA A 306 12.47 -4.40 1.96
C ALA A 306 12.67 -3.82 0.55
N GLY A 307 12.60 -2.50 0.39
CA GLY A 307 12.96 -1.82 -0.87
C GLY A 307 14.45 -1.98 -1.23
N GLY A 308 15.34 -1.92 -0.24
CA GLY A 308 16.77 -2.18 -0.41
C GLY A 308 17.07 -3.61 -0.87
N LEU A 309 16.42 -4.60 -0.25
CA LEU A 309 16.51 -6.01 -0.61
C LEU A 309 15.97 -6.26 -2.02
N ALA A 310 14.87 -5.63 -2.41
CA ALA A 310 14.33 -5.73 -3.77
C ALA A 310 15.33 -5.20 -4.81
N ARG A 311 15.98 -4.06 -4.53
CA ARG A 311 17.04 -3.51 -5.41
C ARG A 311 18.28 -4.40 -5.46
N LEU A 312 18.69 -4.97 -4.33
CA LEU A 312 19.81 -5.89 -4.27
C LEU A 312 19.51 -7.16 -5.09
N ALA A 313 18.33 -7.76 -4.91
CA ALA A 313 17.88 -8.90 -5.68
C ALA A 313 17.86 -8.59 -7.18
N ALA A 314 17.39 -7.41 -7.58
CA ALA A 314 17.45 -6.97 -8.97
C ALA A 314 18.89 -6.90 -9.48
N ARG A 315 19.82 -6.30 -8.74
CA ARG A 315 21.24 -6.24 -9.12
C ARG A 315 21.88 -7.61 -9.24
N LEU A 316 21.58 -8.54 -8.32
CA LEU A 316 22.13 -9.90 -8.33
C LEU A 316 21.59 -10.73 -9.51
N LEU A 317 20.31 -10.59 -9.83
CA LEU A 317 19.66 -11.31 -10.94
C LEU A 317 20.07 -10.76 -12.31
N LEU A 318 20.27 -9.45 -12.41
CA LEU A 318 20.59 -8.76 -13.66
C LEU A 318 22.09 -8.66 -13.95
N GLY A 319 22.93 -8.76 -12.91
CA GLY A 319 24.39 -8.65 -13.06
C GLY A 319 24.84 -7.30 -13.64
N PRO A 320 25.97 -7.24 -14.37
CA PRO A 320 26.47 -6.03 -15.02
C PRO A 320 25.54 -5.46 -16.11
N ALA A 321 24.60 -6.26 -16.65
CA ALA A 321 23.75 -5.87 -17.77
C ALA A 321 22.83 -4.66 -17.49
N LEU A 322 22.55 -4.37 -16.20
CA LEU A 322 21.89 -3.13 -15.77
C LEU A 322 22.70 -1.87 -16.08
N ARG A 323 24.03 -1.96 -16.13
CA ARG A 323 24.96 -0.83 -16.34
C ARG A 323 25.24 -0.57 -17.81
N ASP A 324 25.08 -1.59 -18.64
CA ASP A 324 25.46 -1.54 -20.06
C ASP A 324 24.31 -1.05 -20.96
N GLY A 325 23.10 -0.85 -20.43
CA GLY A 325 21.93 -0.42 -21.21
C GLY A 325 21.42 -1.48 -22.19
N ASP A 326 21.96 -2.70 -22.11
CA ASP A 326 21.79 -3.79 -23.08
C ASP A 326 20.58 -4.70 -22.80
N LEU A 327 19.62 -4.26 -21.97
CA LEU A 327 18.39 -5.04 -21.79
C LEU A 327 17.55 -4.90 -23.06
N PRO A 328 17.36 -5.97 -23.86
CA PRO A 328 16.51 -5.88 -25.04
C PRO A 328 15.12 -5.51 -24.56
N THR A 329 14.51 -4.49 -25.17
CA THR A 329 13.09 -4.21 -24.92
C THR A 329 12.30 -5.40 -25.44
N LEU A 330 11.86 -6.28 -24.53
CA LEU A 330 11.00 -7.42 -24.82
C LEU A 330 9.57 -7.00 -25.23
N HIS A 331 9.37 -5.74 -25.63
CA HIS A 331 8.10 -5.24 -26.10
C HIS A 331 7.97 -5.52 -27.60
N ARG A 332 6.97 -6.32 -27.96
CA ARG A 332 6.44 -6.26 -29.31
C ARG A 332 5.61 -4.98 -29.41
N PRO A 333 5.71 -4.16 -30.47
CA PRO A 333 4.74 -3.11 -30.70
C PRO A 333 3.36 -3.76 -30.81
N SER A 334 2.52 -3.55 -29.80
CA SER A 334 1.12 -3.98 -29.82
C SER A 334 0.31 -2.97 -30.64
N GLY A 335 -0.62 -3.47 -31.44
CA GLY A 335 -1.64 -2.61 -32.08
C GLY A 335 -2.48 -1.88 -31.01
N PRO A 336 -3.33 -0.92 -31.43
CA PRO A 336 -4.14 -0.14 -30.50
C PRO A 336 -4.95 -1.08 -29.58
N PRO A 337 -4.98 -0.81 -28.26
CA PRO A 337 -5.75 -1.63 -27.34
C PRO A 337 -7.23 -1.59 -27.71
N ALA A 338 -7.93 -2.72 -27.52
CA ALA A 338 -9.38 -2.75 -27.70
C ALA A 338 -10.02 -1.86 -26.61
N ARG A 339 -10.49 -0.67 -27.00
CA ARG A 339 -11.09 0.32 -26.07
C ARG A 339 -12.57 0.05 -25.79
N ALA A 340 -13.23 -0.79 -26.58
CA ALA A 340 -14.67 -1.00 -26.48
C ALA A 340 -15.12 -1.54 -25.12
N LEU A 341 -14.42 -2.55 -24.58
CA LEU A 341 -14.80 -3.17 -23.31
C LEU A 341 -14.62 -2.22 -22.10
N PRO A 342 -13.46 -1.54 -21.93
CA PRO A 342 -13.31 -0.53 -20.87
C PRO A 342 -14.32 0.62 -20.97
N LEU A 343 -14.60 1.10 -22.20
CA LEU A 343 -15.59 2.17 -22.42
C LEU A 343 -17.00 1.70 -22.06
N LEU A 344 -17.37 0.47 -22.41
CA LEU A 344 -18.65 -0.13 -22.03
C LEU A 344 -18.80 -0.23 -20.51
N TYR A 345 -17.80 -0.78 -19.80
CA TYR A 345 -17.84 -0.87 -18.35
C TYR A 345 -17.89 0.51 -17.68
N GLY A 346 -17.11 1.48 -18.19
CA GLY A 346 -17.14 2.86 -17.73
C GLY A 346 -18.52 3.50 -17.92
N ALA A 347 -19.14 3.30 -19.08
CA ALA A 347 -20.49 3.81 -19.38
C ALA A 347 -21.55 3.18 -18.45
N VAL A 348 -21.47 1.87 -18.18
CA VAL A 348 -22.37 1.18 -17.25
C VAL A 348 -22.23 1.75 -15.83
N LEU A 349 -21.00 1.94 -15.34
CA LEU A 349 -20.76 2.50 -14.01
C LEU A 349 -21.27 3.94 -13.91
N LEU A 350 -21.03 4.77 -14.92
CA LEU A 350 -21.54 6.14 -14.97
C LEU A 350 -23.07 6.17 -15.02
N ALA A 351 -23.70 5.24 -15.74
CA ALA A 351 -25.16 5.12 -15.76
C ALA A 351 -25.71 4.76 -14.37
N VAL A 352 -25.08 3.84 -13.64
CA VAL A 352 -25.46 3.50 -12.25
C VAL A 352 -25.36 4.72 -11.33
N VAL A 353 -24.24 5.46 -11.41
CA VAL A 353 -24.05 6.69 -10.62
C VAL A 353 -25.11 7.74 -10.97
N ALA A 354 -25.38 7.95 -12.26
CA ALA A 354 -26.40 8.90 -12.71
C ALA A 354 -27.80 8.50 -12.23
N LEU A 355 -28.17 7.22 -12.34
CA LEU A 355 -29.46 6.71 -11.86
C LEU A 355 -29.63 6.89 -10.35
N GLY A 356 -28.56 6.71 -9.56
CA GLY A 356 -28.58 6.99 -8.12
C GLY A 356 -28.62 8.49 -7.81
N ALA A 357 -27.91 9.31 -8.58
CA ALA A 357 -27.90 10.76 -8.39
C ALA A 357 -29.25 11.43 -8.67
N LEU A 358 -30.12 10.79 -9.45
CA LEU A 358 -31.48 11.27 -9.72
C LEU A 358 -32.48 10.97 -8.59
N ARG A 359 -32.09 10.19 -7.57
CA ARG A 359 -32.95 9.79 -6.44
C ARG A 359 -32.58 10.55 -5.17
N ASP A 360 -33.54 10.88 -4.32
CA ASP A 360 -33.25 11.54 -3.03
C ASP A 360 -32.53 10.58 -2.06
N PRO A 361 -31.27 10.86 -1.65
CA PRO A 361 -30.52 9.99 -0.76
C PRO A 361 -31.01 10.04 0.70
N MET A 362 -31.74 11.08 1.10
CA MET A 362 -32.19 11.31 2.47
C MET A 362 -33.66 10.96 2.70
N ALA A 363 -34.40 10.60 1.65
CA ALA A 363 -35.76 10.09 1.78
C ALA A 363 -35.78 8.82 2.64
N LEU A 364 -36.62 8.83 3.68
CA LEU A 364 -36.77 7.76 4.66
C LEU A 364 -38.07 7.01 4.43
N ASP A 365 -37.98 5.72 4.15
CA ASP A 365 -39.13 4.81 4.20
C ASP A 365 -38.96 3.82 5.35
N THR A 366 -39.54 4.15 6.51
CA THR A 366 -39.43 3.31 7.70
C THR A 366 -40.10 1.94 7.57
N ALA A 367 -40.96 1.73 6.58
CA ALA A 367 -41.59 0.44 6.32
C ALA A 367 -40.64 -0.52 5.56
N ALA A 368 -39.78 0.03 4.71
CA ALA A 368 -38.84 -0.73 3.89
C ALA A 368 -37.44 -0.75 4.52
N ARG A 369 -37.28 -1.19 5.78
CA ARG A 369 -35.96 -1.21 6.47
C ARG A 369 -35.23 -2.52 6.20
N LEU A 370 -33.97 -2.43 5.76
CA LEU A 370 -33.13 -3.58 5.42
C LEU A 370 -33.74 -4.49 4.34
N ASP A 371 -34.54 -3.91 3.44
CA ASP A 371 -35.13 -4.65 2.33
C ASP A 371 -34.07 -5.02 1.31
N GLY A 372 -34.23 -6.20 0.73
CA GLY A 372 -33.38 -6.68 -0.35
C GLY A 372 -33.58 -5.91 -1.66
N PRO A 373 -32.74 -6.20 -2.67
CA PRO A 373 -32.88 -5.63 -4.02
C PRO A 373 -34.28 -5.83 -4.61
N SER A 374 -34.88 -4.75 -5.10
CA SER A 374 -36.19 -4.73 -5.76
C SER A 374 -36.19 -3.72 -6.93
N TRP A 375 -37.26 -3.70 -7.74
CA TRP A 375 -37.39 -2.70 -8.81
C TRP A 375 -37.49 -1.27 -8.28
N GLN A 376 -38.09 -1.10 -7.10
CA GLN A 376 -38.18 0.20 -6.44
C GLN A 376 -36.84 0.58 -5.81
N HIS A 377 -36.15 -0.38 -5.19
CA HIS A 377 -34.83 -0.20 -4.58
C HIS A 377 -33.82 -1.19 -5.18
N PRO A 378 -33.17 -0.87 -6.32
CA PRO A 378 -32.31 -1.81 -7.04
C PRO A 378 -31.18 -2.41 -6.20
N PHE A 379 -30.67 -1.66 -5.22
CA PHE A 379 -29.65 -2.12 -4.27
C PHE A 379 -30.22 -2.46 -2.89
N GLY A 380 -31.53 -2.38 -2.70
CA GLY A 380 -32.20 -2.49 -1.40
C GLY A 380 -32.13 -1.20 -0.60
N THR A 381 -32.46 -1.31 0.69
CA THR A 381 -32.52 -0.18 1.62
C THR A 381 -31.62 -0.40 2.84
N ASP A 382 -31.22 0.69 3.48
CA ASP A 382 -30.42 0.62 4.70
C ASP A 382 -31.26 0.47 5.99
N ALA A 383 -30.59 0.44 7.14
CA ALA A 383 -31.24 0.28 8.45
C ALA A 383 -32.22 1.41 8.81
N LEU A 384 -32.22 2.53 8.08
CA LEU A 384 -33.16 3.63 8.23
C LEU A 384 -34.22 3.65 7.11
N GLY A 385 -34.17 2.70 6.18
CA GLY A 385 -35.09 2.64 5.05
C GLY A 385 -34.74 3.58 3.90
N ARG A 386 -33.47 4.01 3.81
CA ARG A 386 -33.01 4.86 2.70
C ARG A 386 -32.56 4.01 1.53
N ASP A 387 -32.84 4.47 0.31
CA ASP A 387 -32.43 3.81 -0.93
C ASP A 387 -30.89 3.76 -1.06
N LEU A 388 -30.33 2.55 -1.13
CA LEU A 388 -28.89 2.36 -1.23
C LEU A 388 -28.30 2.82 -2.57
N LEU A 389 -29.03 2.71 -3.68
CA LEU A 389 -28.58 3.22 -4.98
C LEU A 389 -28.50 4.75 -4.96
N ALA A 390 -29.48 5.42 -4.33
CA ALA A 390 -29.47 6.87 -4.16
C ALA A 390 -28.24 7.34 -3.36
N ARG A 391 -27.96 6.67 -2.24
CA ARG A 391 -26.79 6.95 -1.39
C ARG A 391 -25.47 6.69 -2.11
N VAL A 392 -25.38 5.59 -2.87
CA VAL A 392 -24.20 5.26 -3.67
C VAL A 392 -23.98 6.30 -4.77
N GLY A 393 -25.02 6.71 -5.50
CA GLY A 393 -24.90 7.72 -6.56
C GLY A 393 -24.39 9.07 -6.06
N HIS A 394 -25.00 9.59 -4.99
CA HIS A 394 -24.58 10.86 -4.37
C HIS A 394 -23.19 10.80 -3.75
N GLY A 395 -22.89 9.71 -3.04
CA GLY A 395 -21.55 9.47 -2.48
C GLY A 395 -20.47 9.31 -3.55
N ALA A 396 -20.81 8.66 -4.68
CA ALA A 396 -19.89 8.46 -5.78
C ALA A 396 -19.50 9.78 -6.46
N LEU A 397 -20.45 10.70 -6.67
CA LEU A 397 -20.16 12.00 -7.29
C LEU A 397 -19.14 12.82 -6.47
N THR A 398 -19.38 12.94 -5.16
CA THR A 398 -18.48 13.67 -4.26
C THR A 398 -17.10 13.02 -4.19
N THR A 399 -17.06 11.69 -4.09
CA THR A 399 -15.81 10.92 -4.05
C THR A 399 -15.04 11.01 -5.36
N LEU A 400 -15.72 10.91 -6.51
CA LEU A 400 -15.10 10.95 -7.83
C LEU A 400 -14.53 12.32 -8.14
N ALA A 401 -15.27 13.40 -7.84
CA ALA A 401 -14.79 14.77 -8.04
C ALA A 401 -13.53 15.03 -7.19
N LEU A 402 -13.55 14.63 -5.93
CA LEU A 402 -12.42 14.77 -5.03
C LEU A 402 -11.21 13.92 -5.47
N ALA A 403 -11.45 12.67 -5.86
CA ALA A 403 -10.41 11.78 -6.36
C ALA A 403 -9.77 12.30 -7.66
N LEU A 404 -10.55 12.86 -8.58
CA LEU A 404 -10.05 13.50 -9.79
C LEU A 404 -9.16 14.70 -9.47
N ALA A 405 -9.60 15.57 -8.55
CA ALA A 405 -8.83 16.73 -8.14
C ALA A 405 -7.50 16.32 -7.48
N VAL A 406 -7.54 15.38 -6.52
CA VAL A 406 -6.34 14.86 -5.86
C VAL A 406 -5.41 14.18 -6.86
N SER A 407 -5.95 13.40 -7.79
CA SER A 407 -5.16 12.72 -8.83
C SER A 407 -4.47 13.72 -9.77
N ALA A 408 -5.17 14.79 -10.17
CA ALA A 408 -4.60 15.84 -11.00
C ALA A 408 -3.46 16.57 -10.28
N CYS A 409 -3.65 16.93 -9.00
CA CYS A 409 -2.61 17.54 -8.17
C CYS A 409 -1.41 16.60 -7.97
N ALA A 410 -1.67 15.33 -7.65
CA ALA A 410 -0.63 14.33 -7.45
C ALA A 410 0.16 14.06 -8.74
N LEU A 411 -0.52 14.05 -9.90
CA LEU A 411 0.13 13.94 -11.20
C LEU A 411 1.01 15.15 -11.50
N ALA A 412 0.51 16.36 -11.29
CA ALA A 412 1.29 17.58 -11.50
C ALA A 412 2.53 17.62 -10.59
N ALA A 413 2.37 17.37 -9.29
CA ALA A 413 3.48 17.30 -8.35
C ALA A 413 4.46 16.15 -8.70
N GLY A 414 3.92 14.99 -9.08
CA GLY A 414 4.69 13.84 -9.52
C GLY A 414 5.56 14.14 -10.73
N LEU A 415 5.00 14.78 -11.76
CA LEU A 415 5.73 15.19 -12.95
C LEU A 415 6.83 16.20 -12.62
N LEU A 416 6.50 17.25 -11.86
CA LEU A 416 7.45 18.31 -11.49
C LEU A 416 8.62 17.78 -10.65
N LEU A 417 8.34 16.98 -9.61
CA LEU A 417 9.37 16.41 -8.74
C LEU A 417 10.16 15.32 -9.44
N GLY A 418 9.52 14.54 -10.32
CA GLY A 418 10.16 13.53 -11.14
C GLY A 418 11.17 14.08 -12.16
N MET A 419 11.01 15.33 -12.59
CA MET A 419 11.98 16.04 -13.43
C MET A 419 13.27 16.43 -12.68
N VAL A 420 13.29 16.37 -11.35
CA VAL A 420 14.44 16.74 -10.51
C VAL A 420 14.86 15.59 -9.57
N PRO A 421 15.21 14.40 -10.11
CA PRO A 421 15.34 13.18 -9.33
C PRO A 421 16.44 13.21 -8.27
N ARG A 422 17.49 14.03 -8.48
CA ARG A 422 18.58 14.21 -7.50
C ARG A 422 18.11 14.85 -6.19
N LEU A 423 17.10 15.74 -6.25
CA LEU A 423 16.53 16.40 -5.07
C LEU A 423 15.30 15.63 -4.55
N ALA A 424 14.47 15.10 -5.45
CA ALA A 424 13.21 14.47 -5.08
C ALA A 424 13.33 13.01 -4.62
N GLY A 425 14.43 12.31 -4.96
CA GLY A 425 14.54 10.85 -4.75
C GLY A 425 14.29 10.41 -3.31
N GLY A 426 14.89 11.09 -2.33
CA GLY A 426 14.68 10.73 -0.94
C GLY A 426 13.34 11.20 -0.35
N LEU A 427 12.73 12.27 -0.89
CA LEU A 427 11.35 12.66 -0.56
C LEU A 427 10.35 11.61 -1.01
N VAL A 428 10.50 11.12 -2.25
CA VAL A 428 9.68 10.05 -2.83
C VAL A 428 9.75 8.77 -1.99
N GLU A 429 10.95 8.36 -1.60
CA GLU A 429 11.13 7.13 -0.82
C GLU A 429 10.54 7.24 0.58
N THR A 430 10.65 8.41 1.23
CA THR A 430 10.06 8.63 2.55
C THR A 430 8.54 8.64 2.45
N ALA A 431 7.97 9.42 1.52
CA ALA A 431 6.51 9.47 1.31
C ALA A 431 5.94 8.07 1.05
N ASN A 432 6.61 7.27 0.22
CA ASN A 432 6.24 5.87 -0.01
C ASN A 432 6.31 5.01 1.27
N ALA A 433 7.26 5.25 2.17
CA ALA A 433 7.39 4.49 3.41
C ALA A 433 6.37 4.88 4.48
N VAL A 434 5.74 6.06 4.40
CA VAL A 434 4.70 6.48 5.35
C VAL A 434 3.38 5.80 5.00
N PRO A 435 2.79 4.99 5.90
CA PRO A 435 1.41 4.53 5.73
C PRO A 435 0.50 5.75 5.50
N PRO A 436 -0.33 5.75 4.44
CA PRO A 436 -1.21 6.90 4.13
C PRO A 436 -2.08 7.33 5.31
N VAL A 437 -2.42 6.40 6.19
CA VAL A 437 -3.20 6.67 7.39
C VAL A 437 -2.42 7.55 8.39
N LEU A 438 -1.11 7.35 8.56
CA LEU A 438 -0.27 8.19 9.42
C LEU A 438 -0.10 9.61 8.84
N ALA A 439 0.07 9.71 7.52
CA ALA A 439 0.03 11.00 6.85
C ALA A 439 -1.33 11.69 7.07
N GLY A 440 -2.43 10.92 7.04
CA GLY A 440 -3.76 11.43 7.35
C GLY A 440 -3.94 11.92 8.78
N LEU A 441 -3.37 11.22 9.75
CA LEU A 441 -3.38 11.64 11.14
C LEU A 441 -2.59 12.93 11.37
N LEU A 442 -1.42 13.07 10.75
CA LEU A 442 -0.63 14.31 10.80
C LEU A 442 -1.40 15.47 10.17
N VAL A 443 -1.97 15.26 8.98
CA VAL A 443 -2.77 16.28 8.28
C VAL A 443 -4.00 16.65 9.11
N ALA A 444 -4.69 15.68 9.70
CA ALA A 444 -5.84 15.92 10.58
C ALA A 444 -5.43 16.67 11.86
N GLY A 445 -4.28 16.33 12.44
CA GLY A 445 -3.74 17.02 13.61
C GLY A 445 -3.40 18.48 13.31
N THR A 446 -2.83 18.80 12.14
CA THR A 446 -2.43 20.17 11.80
C THR A 446 -3.55 21.01 11.18
N ALA A 447 -4.35 20.42 10.29
CA ALA A 447 -5.37 21.12 9.51
C ALA A 447 -6.79 20.98 10.10
N GLY A 448 -6.96 20.14 11.12
CA GLY A 448 -8.24 19.80 11.71
C GLY A 448 -8.95 18.65 10.98
N ALA A 449 -9.95 18.06 11.65
CA ALA A 449 -10.84 17.07 11.08
C ALA A 449 -11.94 17.77 10.28
N GLY A 450 -11.87 17.67 8.95
CA GLY A 450 -12.85 18.23 8.03
C GLY A 450 -13.13 17.27 6.86
N PRO A 451 -14.14 17.56 6.03
CA PRO A 451 -14.53 16.68 4.92
C PRO A 451 -13.43 16.51 3.87
N TYR A 452 -12.49 17.46 3.79
CA TYR A 452 -11.37 17.44 2.83
C TYR A 452 -10.05 16.92 3.43
N THR A 453 -9.99 16.68 4.73
CA THR A 453 -8.77 16.19 5.41
C THR A 453 -8.25 14.89 4.81
N PRO A 454 -9.09 13.87 4.48
CA PRO A 454 -8.61 12.67 3.81
C PRO A 454 -8.01 12.94 2.43
N ALA A 455 -8.57 13.91 1.68
CA ALA A 455 -8.04 14.25 0.35
C ALA A 455 -6.68 14.95 0.43
N LEU A 456 -6.49 15.83 1.41
CA LEU A 456 -5.19 16.45 1.68
C LEU A 456 -4.15 15.38 2.09
N ALA A 457 -4.56 14.43 2.92
CA ALA A 457 -3.72 13.30 3.33
C ALA A 457 -3.27 12.44 2.16
N VAL A 458 -4.20 12.03 1.30
CA VAL A 458 -3.89 11.26 0.08
C VAL A 458 -3.02 12.11 -0.84
N GLY A 459 -3.35 13.38 -1.05
CA GLY A 459 -2.58 14.32 -1.86
C GLY A 459 -1.14 14.52 -1.37
N ALA A 460 -0.88 14.41 -0.06
CA ALA A 460 0.46 14.55 0.52
C ALA A 460 1.40 13.38 0.20
N VAL A 461 0.87 12.23 -0.21
CA VAL A 461 1.67 11.00 -0.43
C VAL A 461 1.53 10.44 -1.85
N ALA A 462 0.37 10.59 -2.49
CA ALA A 462 0.05 9.96 -3.77
C ALA A 462 0.92 10.41 -4.96
N TRP A 463 1.60 11.55 -4.86
CA TRP A 463 2.52 12.04 -5.90
C TRP A 463 3.83 11.24 -5.97
N ALA A 464 4.23 10.56 -4.88
CA ALA A 464 5.54 9.94 -4.79
C ALA A 464 5.76 8.79 -5.80
N PRO A 465 4.83 7.83 -5.98
CA PRO A 465 4.96 6.82 -7.03
C PRO A 465 5.04 7.42 -8.44
N LEU A 466 4.29 8.49 -8.70
CA LEU A 466 4.26 9.18 -10.01
C LEU A 466 5.58 9.90 -10.28
N ALA A 467 6.18 10.52 -9.26
CA ALA A 467 7.52 11.10 -9.36
C ALA A 467 8.60 10.05 -9.61
N ALA A 468 8.54 8.90 -8.90
CA ALA A 468 9.46 7.79 -9.14
C ALA A 468 9.39 7.28 -10.59
N HIS A 469 8.17 7.14 -11.12
CA HIS A 469 7.95 6.68 -12.48
C HIS A 469 8.43 7.70 -13.52
N THR A 470 8.12 8.97 -13.32
CA THR A 470 8.57 10.06 -14.21
C THR A 470 10.10 10.13 -14.27
N ALA A 471 10.77 10.06 -13.11
CA ALA A 471 12.23 10.03 -13.02
C ALA A 471 12.85 8.84 -13.78
N ALA A 472 12.20 7.67 -13.71
CA ALA A 472 12.65 6.46 -14.40
C ALA A 472 12.43 6.48 -15.92
N LEU A 473 11.62 7.40 -16.45
CA LEU A 473 11.42 7.58 -17.91
C LEU A 473 12.40 8.60 -18.52
N LEU A 474 12.95 9.49 -17.71
CA LEU A 474 13.92 10.52 -18.13
C LEU A 474 15.38 10.02 -18.11
N HIS A 475 15.62 8.85 -17.54
CA HIS A 475 16.92 8.19 -17.36
C HIS A 475 16.89 6.79 -17.97
#